data_AF-A0A972PJ99-F1
#
_entry.id   AF-A0A972PJ99-F1
#
_cell.length_a   1.000
_cell.length_b   1.000
_cell.length_c   1.000
_cell.angle_alpha   90.00
_cell.angle_beta   90.00
_cell.angle_gamma   90.00
#
_symmetry.space_group_name_H-M   'P 1'
#
loop_
_entity.id
_entity.type
_entity.pdbx_description
1 polymer ?
#
loop_
_entity_poly.entity_id
_entity_poly.type
_entity_poly.pdbx_seq_one_letter_code
_entity_poly.pdbx_strand_id
1 'polypeptide(L)'
;MKSVSLGIIIAGMLLLTSCGGASQEPTPDVAAIQTEAVMQAMAQLTVDAALNPSATPVPPTMTPLPTATLSTVTPTVKVVYSGGSSSSSSSSGGSSSKTKIPTYTPDVYKCEIVNQTPWDGPQMTGWIFDGVWTVKNTGLVTWDKDEYYVTWIEDESTEDSDWSPKHLYKFSEDVDPYETVDITIDFQMPTHPFSKMKVSQWGIVNDNGDIFCRFYLAVTYTYPSPTKTPDDD
;
A
#
# COMPACT_ATOMS: atom_id res chain seq x y z
N MET A 1 58.40 -50.11 73.60
CA MET A 1 57.05 -49.56 73.90
C MET A 1 56.73 -48.51 72.86
N LYS A 2 55.62 -48.69 72.12
CA LYS A 2 54.90 -47.71 71.27
C LYS A 2 55.73 -47.18 70.08
N SER A 3 55.65 -47.66 68.83
CA SER A 3 54.52 -47.95 67.94
C SER A 3 53.44 -46.86 67.87
N VAL A 4 53.15 -46.46 66.62
CA VAL A 4 52.01 -45.67 66.11
C VAL A 4 52.19 -44.15 66.13
N SER A 5 52.51 -43.58 64.96
CA SER A 5 51.78 -42.46 64.31
C SER A 5 52.62 -41.80 63.20
N LEU A 6 52.99 -42.59 62.18
CA LEU A 6 53.56 -42.09 60.92
C LEU A 6 52.68 -42.62 59.78
N GLY A 7 51.41 -42.20 59.77
CA GLY A 7 50.39 -42.80 58.88
C GLY A 7 49.24 -41.88 58.49
N ILE A 8 49.36 -40.56 58.69
CA ILE A 8 48.32 -39.57 58.32
C ILE A 8 48.95 -38.34 57.65
N ILE A 9 49.98 -38.51 56.81
CA ILE A 9 50.49 -37.45 55.91
C ILE A 9 50.61 -37.95 54.45
N ILE A 10 50.28 -39.23 54.18
CA ILE A 10 50.21 -39.81 52.82
C ILE A 10 48.74 -40.04 52.44
N ALA A 11 47.89 -39.04 52.66
CA ALA A 11 46.47 -39.07 52.27
C ALA A 11 45.96 -37.74 51.68
N GLY A 12 46.88 -36.83 51.29
CA GLY A 12 46.53 -35.48 50.82
C GLY A 12 47.17 -35.03 49.51
N MET A 13 47.89 -35.89 48.78
CA MET A 13 48.60 -35.51 47.54
C MET A 13 48.48 -36.55 46.42
N LEU A 14 47.25 -36.98 46.12
CA LEU A 14 46.97 -37.90 44.99
C LEU A 14 45.67 -37.55 44.23
N LEU A 15 45.22 -36.29 44.27
CA LEU A 15 43.98 -35.86 43.61
C LEU A 15 44.17 -35.07 42.30
N LEU A 16 45.32 -35.15 41.61
CA LEU A 16 45.57 -34.30 40.44
C LEU A 16 45.97 -34.99 39.12
N THR A 17 45.82 -36.30 38.98
CA THR A 17 46.06 -36.95 37.67
C THR A 17 45.15 -38.16 37.45
N SER A 18 43.98 -37.95 36.82
CA SER A 18 43.41 -38.79 35.76
C SER A 18 41.90 -38.55 35.60
N CYS A 19 41.52 -37.73 34.62
CA CYS A 19 40.36 -38.03 33.78
C CYS A 19 40.50 -37.23 32.49
N GLY A 20 41.49 -37.61 31.69
CA GLY A 20 41.58 -37.25 30.28
C GLY A 20 41.19 -38.49 29.48
N GLY A 21 39.99 -38.49 28.92
CA GLY A 21 39.44 -39.65 28.22
C GLY A 21 37.92 -39.52 28.07
N ALA A 22 37.50 -38.52 27.31
CA ALA A 22 36.12 -38.43 26.86
C ALA A 22 35.82 -39.64 25.95
N SER A 23 35.11 -40.62 26.46
CA SER A 23 34.28 -41.48 25.61
C SER A 23 32.93 -40.79 25.50
N GLN A 24 32.86 -39.86 24.56
CA GLN A 24 31.62 -39.20 24.19
C GLN A 24 30.85 -40.21 23.34
N GLU A 25 29.85 -40.84 23.95
CA GLU A 25 28.79 -41.54 23.22
C GLU A 25 28.18 -40.55 22.21
N PRO A 26 27.94 -40.94 20.94
CA PRO A 26 27.47 -39.99 19.94
C PRO A 26 26.03 -39.63 20.27
N THR A 27 25.84 -38.53 20.98
CA THR A 27 24.54 -37.84 21.10
C THR A 27 24.09 -37.50 19.67
N PRO A 28 22.99 -38.08 19.16
CA PRO A 28 22.50 -37.73 17.83
C PRO A 28 22.19 -36.23 17.80
N ASP A 29 22.78 -35.52 16.85
CA ASP A 29 22.49 -34.12 16.59
C ASP A 29 21.06 -34.00 16.08
N VAL A 30 20.15 -33.63 16.98
CA VAL A 30 18.71 -33.51 16.73
C VAL A 30 18.42 -32.50 15.62
N ALA A 31 19.34 -31.55 15.36
CA ALA A 31 19.18 -30.55 14.30
C ALA A 31 19.40 -31.14 12.89
N ALA A 32 20.27 -32.14 12.74
CA ALA A 32 20.50 -32.81 11.46
C ALA A 32 19.29 -33.66 11.04
N ILE A 33 18.69 -34.40 11.99
CA ILE A 33 17.48 -35.22 11.74
C ILE A 33 16.27 -34.34 11.42
N GLN A 34 16.12 -33.19 12.09
CA GLN A 34 15.05 -32.23 11.79
C GLN A 34 15.19 -31.65 10.37
N THR A 35 16.43 -31.39 9.93
CA THR A 35 16.69 -30.85 8.59
C THR A 35 16.37 -31.86 7.48
N GLU A 36 16.73 -33.13 7.67
CA GLU A 36 16.37 -34.21 6.74
C GLU A 36 14.85 -34.45 6.69
N ALA A 37 14.19 -34.46 7.84
CA ALA A 37 12.74 -34.65 7.92
C ALA A 37 11.96 -33.50 7.25
N VAL A 38 12.42 -32.25 7.40
CA VAL A 38 11.81 -31.09 6.74
C VAL A 38 12.01 -31.15 5.23
N MET A 39 13.21 -31.50 4.75
CA MET A 39 13.43 -31.68 3.31
C MET A 39 12.55 -32.78 2.72
N GLN A 40 12.39 -33.89 3.43
CA GLN A 40 11.55 -35.00 2.98
C GLN A 40 10.05 -34.62 2.96
N ALA A 41 9.59 -33.84 3.93
CA ALA A 41 8.22 -33.31 3.96
C ALA A 41 7.95 -32.33 2.81
N MET A 42 8.89 -31.43 2.50
CA MET A 42 8.78 -30.49 1.38
C MET A 42 8.72 -31.22 0.02
N ALA A 43 9.50 -32.30 -0.13
CA ALA A 43 9.46 -33.14 -1.33
C ALA A 43 8.10 -33.84 -1.50
N GLN A 44 7.53 -34.40 -0.42
CA GLN A 44 6.19 -35.00 -0.46
C GLN A 44 5.09 -33.97 -0.79
N LEU A 45 5.14 -32.78 -0.20
CA LEU A 45 4.20 -31.70 -0.52
C LEU A 45 4.25 -31.30 -2.00
N THR A 46 5.44 -31.31 -2.61
CA THR A 46 5.61 -31.01 -4.03
C THR A 46 5.03 -32.10 -4.94
N VAL A 47 5.19 -33.37 -4.55
CA VAL A 47 4.60 -34.51 -5.28
C VAL A 47 3.07 -34.51 -5.17
N ASP A 48 2.52 -34.23 -3.98
CA ASP A 48 1.08 -34.14 -3.78
C ASP A 48 0.45 -32.95 -4.54
N ALA A 49 1.16 -31.82 -4.62
CA ALA A 49 0.74 -30.68 -5.43
C ALA A 49 0.73 -31.01 -6.94
N ALA A 50 1.67 -31.83 -7.42
CA ALA A 50 1.72 -32.27 -8.81
C ALA A 50 0.62 -33.28 -9.16
N LEU A 51 0.21 -34.12 -8.20
CA LEU A 51 -0.82 -35.14 -8.39
C LEU A 51 -2.25 -34.62 -8.17
N ASN A 52 -2.41 -33.45 -7.56
CA ASN A 52 -3.71 -32.84 -7.30
C ASN A 52 -3.84 -31.45 -7.94
N PRO A 53 -3.87 -31.36 -9.29
CA PRO A 53 -4.07 -30.09 -9.97
C PRO A 53 -5.44 -29.50 -9.62
N SER A 54 -5.43 -28.31 -9.03
CA SER A 54 -6.66 -27.54 -8.80
C SER A 54 -7.29 -27.14 -10.13
N ALA A 55 -8.56 -27.47 -10.34
CA ALA A 55 -9.30 -27.06 -11.52
C ALA A 55 -9.39 -25.53 -11.56
N THR A 56 -8.79 -24.92 -12.57
CA THR A 56 -8.92 -23.49 -12.84
C THR A 56 -10.40 -23.16 -13.05
N PRO A 57 -10.98 -22.20 -12.30
CA PRO A 57 -12.36 -21.78 -12.56
C PRO A 57 -12.42 -21.12 -13.94
N VAL A 58 -13.27 -21.67 -14.80
CA VAL A 58 -13.58 -21.08 -16.11
C VAL A 58 -14.28 -19.74 -15.87
N PRO A 59 -13.86 -18.64 -16.52
CA PRO A 59 -14.53 -17.34 -16.36
C PRO A 59 -15.98 -17.42 -16.83
N PRO A 60 -16.92 -16.72 -16.17
CA PRO A 60 -18.31 -16.69 -16.60
C PRO A 60 -18.44 -16.05 -17.99
N THR A 61 -19.06 -16.77 -18.92
CA THR A 61 -19.39 -16.26 -20.25
C THR A 61 -20.37 -15.10 -20.11
N MET A 62 -20.01 -13.94 -20.66
CA MET A 62 -20.87 -12.76 -20.72
C MET A 62 -22.12 -13.05 -21.56
N THR A 63 -23.28 -13.16 -20.90
CA THR A 63 -24.60 -13.13 -21.54
C THR A 63 -24.86 -11.71 -22.05
N PRO A 64 -25.24 -11.50 -23.33
CA PRO A 64 -25.55 -10.15 -23.81
C PRO A 64 -26.82 -9.62 -23.13
N LEU A 65 -26.70 -8.42 -22.55
CA LEU A 65 -27.79 -7.66 -21.96
C LEU A 65 -28.71 -7.10 -23.06
N PRO A 66 -30.05 -7.10 -22.89
CA PRO A 66 -30.95 -6.50 -23.87
C PRO A 66 -30.68 -5.01 -24.05
N THR A 67 -30.58 -4.59 -25.32
CA THR A 67 -30.41 -3.21 -25.76
C THR A 67 -31.61 -2.35 -25.33
N ALA A 68 -31.37 -1.34 -24.49
CA ALA A 68 -32.36 -0.31 -24.17
C ALA A 68 -32.51 0.66 -25.35
N THR A 69 -33.74 0.77 -25.87
CA THR A 69 -34.14 1.80 -26.85
C THR A 69 -34.17 3.18 -26.17
N LEU A 70 -33.38 4.13 -26.69
CA LEU A 70 -33.46 5.54 -26.31
C LEU A 70 -34.85 6.12 -26.58
N SER A 71 -35.51 6.62 -25.54
CA SER A 71 -36.58 7.61 -25.69
C SER A 71 -36.00 8.99 -25.39
N THR A 72 -35.92 9.81 -26.43
CA THR A 72 -35.51 11.22 -26.36
C THR A 72 -36.55 12.01 -25.58
N VAL A 73 -36.24 12.40 -24.34
CA VAL A 73 -36.97 13.46 -23.63
C VAL A 73 -36.15 14.73 -23.68
N THR A 74 -36.70 15.74 -24.34
CA THR A 74 -36.14 17.09 -24.43
C THR A 74 -36.34 17.81 -23.08
N PRO A 75 -35.29 18.24 -22.37
CA PRO A 75 -35.47 19.06 -21.18
C PRO A 75 -35.68 20.53 -21.58
N THR A 76 -36.89 21.04 -21.37
CA THR A 76 -37.16 22.49 -21.37
C THR A 76 -36.79 23.06 -20.00
N VAL A 77 -35.59 23.64 -19.90
CA VAL A 77 -35.17 24.39 -18.69
C VAL A 77 -35.90 25.75 -18.68
N LYS A 78 -36.85 25.92 -17.77
CA LYS A 78 -37.30 27.25 -17.34
C LYS A 78 -36.44 27.71 -16.17
N VAL A 79 -35.54 28.65 -16.44
CA VAL A 79 -34.82 29.39 -15.40
C VAL A 79 -35.82 30.34 -14.74
N VAL A 80 -36.19 30.07 -13.49
CA VAL A 80 -36.90 31.04 -12.64
C VAL A 80 -35.88 31.69 -11.73
N TYR A 81 -35.46 32.90 -12.09
CA TYR A 81 -34.84 33.82 -11.13
C TYR A 81 -35.93 34.31 -10.18
N SER A 82 -35.91 33.88 -8.92
CA SER A 82 -36.58 34.61 -7.84
C SER A 82 -35.54 35.45 -7.10
N GLY A 83 -35.33 36.67 -7.60
CA GLY A 83 -34.89 37.76 -6.74
C GLY A 83 -36.01 38.04 -5.74
N GLY A 84 -35.69 38.01 -4.45
CA GLY A 84 -36.66 38.21 -3.38
C GLY A 84 -36.01 38.92 -2.21
N SER A 85 -35.99 40.25 -2.29
CA SER A 85 -35.67 41.16 -1.20
C SER A 85 -36.55 40.93 0.04
N SER A 86 -35.96 41.30 1.17
CA SER A 86 -36.52 41.46 2.51
C SER A 86 -37.98 41.93 2.59
N SER A 87 -38.78 41.22 3.40
CA SER A 87 -39.86 41.85 4.18
C SER A 87 -40.13 41.04 5.45
N SER A 88 -40.04 41.73 6.58
CA SER A 88 -40.44 41.30 7.92
C SER A 88 -41.93 40.98 8.01
N SER A 89 -42.28 39.87 8.66
CA SER A 89 -43.57 39.73 9.35
C SER A 89 -43.49 38.64 10.42
N SER A 90 -43.65 39.08 11.66
CA SER A 90 -43.88 38.30 12.87
C SER A 90 -45.23 37.59 12.82
N SER A 91 -45.30 36.31 13.22
CA SER A 91 -46.49 35.70 13.85
C SER A 91 -46.22 34.24 14.29
N SER A 92 -46.43 34.02 15.59
CA SER A 92 -46.91 32.83 16.31
C SER A 92 -46.57 31.39 15.84
N GLY A 93 -45.84 30.70 16.71
CA GLY A 93 -46.36 29.56 17.47
C GLY A 93 -46.94 28.38 16.68
N GLY A 94 -46.07 27.42 16.35
CA GLY A 94 -46.46 26.12 15.82
C GLY A 94 -45.30 25.14 15.90
N SER A 95 -45.20 24.43 17.03
CA SER A 95 -44.24 23.34 17.24
C SER A 95 -44.54 22.23 16.23
N SER A 96 -43.76 22.23 15.14
CA SER A 96 -43.63 21.09 14.24
C SER A 96 -42.15 20.78 14.19
N SER A 97 -41.79 19.58 14.64
CA SER A 97 -40.43 19.05 14.57
C SER A 97 -40.00 19.06 13.11
N LYS A 98 -39.26 20.10 12.71
CA LYS A 98 -38.61 20.16 11.40
C LYS A 98 -37.36 19.29 11.49
N THR A 99 -37.54 17.99 11.31
CA THR A 99 -36.44 17.15 10.85
C THR A 99 -36.01 17.76 9.52
N LYS A 100 -34.84 18.40 9.49
CA LYS A 100 -34.22 18.84 8.23
C LYS A 100 -34.10 17.59 7.37
N ILE A 101 -34.84 17.56 6.27
CA ILE A 101 -34.62 16.57 5.21
C ILE A 101 -33.24 16.92 4.65
N PRO A 102 -32.26 16.02 4.64
CA PRO A 102 -30.98 16.30 4.00
C PRO A 102 -31.25 16.48 2.50
N THR A 103 -31.16 17.71 2.03
CA THR A 103 -31.08 17.99 0.59
C THR A 103 -29.68 17.56 0.14
N TYR A 104 -29.61 16.56 -0.75
CA TYR A 104 -28.35 16.14 -1.35
C TYR A 104 -27.84 17.28 -2.24
N THR A 105 -26.83 18.01 -1.77
CA THR A 105 -26.06 18.91 -2.62
C THR A 105 -25.04 18.04 -3.36
N PRO A 106 -25.09 17.92 -4.69
CA PRO A 106 -24.14 17.10 -5.42
C PRO A 106 -22.74 17.71 -5.32
N ASP A 107 -21.74 16.87 -5.08
CA ASP A 107 -20.33 17.27 -5.10
C ASP A 107 -19.92 17.61 -6.54
N VAL A 108 -19.55 18.87 -6.75
CA VAL A 108 -19.15 19.39 -8.08
C VAL A 108 -17.83 18.78 -8.53
N TYR A 109 -16.86 18.73 -7.61
CA TYR A 109 -15.52 18.16 -7.84
C TYR A 109 -15.40 16.82 -7.10
N LYS A 110 -15.21 15.74 -7.85
CA LYS A 110 -15.07 14.42 -7.26
C LYS A 110 -14.29 13.51 -8.18
N CYS A 111 -13.40 12.71 -7.61
CA CYS A 111 -12.62 11.71 -8.33
C CYS A 111 -12.81 10.32 -7.73
N GLU A 112 -12.41 9.32 -8.50
CA GLU A 112 -12.24 7.94 -8.04
C GLU A 112 -10.92 7.39 -8.59
N ILE A 113 -10.09 6.78 -7.74
CA ILE A 113 -8.88 6.06 -8.19
C ILE A 113 -9.32 4.68 -8.65
N VAL A 114 -9.22 4.42 -9.95
CA VAL A 114 -9.66 3.17 -10.59
C VAL A 114 -8.55 2.12 -10.55
N ASN A 115 -7.30 2.55 -10.75
CA ASN A 115 -6.14 1.68 -10.78
C ASN A 115 -4.87 2.43 -10.37
N GLN A 116 -3.85 1.68 -9.96
CA GLN A 116 -2.53 2.20 -9.65
C GLN A 116 -1.45 1.20 -10.09
N THR A 117 -0.31 1.70 -10.56
CA THR A 117 0.90 0.92 -10.81
C THR A 117 2.14 1.78 -10.54
N PRO A 118 3.14 1.31 -9.76
CA PRO A 118 3.13 0.08 -8.98
C PRO A 118 2.13 0.16 -7.82
N TRP A 119 1.67 -1.00 -7.37
CA TRP A 119 0.94 -1.10 -6.11
C TRP A 119 1.82 -0.74 -4.92
N ASP A 120 1.19 -0.29 -3.85
CA ASP A 120 1.87 -0.04 -2.59
C ASP A 120 2.65 -1.26 -2.10
N GLY A 121 3.84 -1.03 -1.57
CA GLY A 121 4.74 -2.12 -1.21
C GLY A 121 6.20 -1.72 -1.13
N PRO A 122 7.09 -2.71 -0.96
CA PRO A 122 8.52 -2.45 -0.86
C PRO A 122 9.12 -2.03 -2.19
N GLN A 123 10.07 -1.10 -2.13
CA GLN A 123 10.77 -0.60 -3.32
C GLN A 123 12.28 -0.84 -3.21
N MET A 124 12.95 -1.00 -4.36
CA MET A 124 14.40 -1.11 -4.38
C MET A 124 15.05 0.27 -4.18
N THR A 125 16.09 0.35 -3.35
CA THR A 125 16.86 1.59 -3.16
C THR A 125 17.47 2.06 -4.49
N GLY A 126 17.43 3.37 -4.76
CA GLY A 126 17.96 3.97 -5.98
C GLY A 126 17.18 3.65 -7.26
N TRP A 127 16.05 2.93 -7.16
CA TRP A 127 15.20 2.66 -8.31
C TRP A 127 14.49 3.94 -8.78
N ILE A 128 14.44 4.11 -10.10
CA ILE A 128 13.69 5.16 -10.77
C ILE A 128 12.55 4.49 -11.53
N PHE A 129 11.33 4.95 -11.32
CA PHE A 129 10.15 4.39 -11.95
C PHE A 129 9.03 5.44 -12.06
N ASP A 130 8.05 5.12 -12.90
CA ASP A 130 6.85 5.93 -13.09
C ASP A 130 5.73 5.34 -12.22
N GLY A 131 5.19 6.16 -11.32
CA GLY A 131 3.93 5.86 -10.64
C GLY A 131 2.77 6.37 -11.50
N VAL A 132 1.86 5.48 -11.85
CA VAL A 132 0.70 5.73 -12.70
C VAL A 132 -0.57 5.46 -11.91
N TRP A 133 -1.45 6.46 -11.82
CA TRP A 133 -2.79 6.34 -11.27
C TRP A 133 -3.81 6.58 -12.37
N THR A 134 -4.68 5.62 -12.62
CA THR A 134 -5.86 5.82 -13.46
C THR A 134 -6.95 6.44 -12.61
N VAL A 135 -7.30 7.68 -12.89
CA VAL A 135 -8.26 8.46 -12.11
C VAL A 135 -9.48 8.77 -12.94
N LYS A 136 -10.66 8.51 -12.39
CA LYS A 136 -11.95 8.80 -13.01
C LYS A 136 -12.54 10.09 -12.48
N ASN A 137 -13.02 10.95 -13.36
CA ASN A 137 -13.86 12.09 -13.00
C ASN A 137 -15.27 11.57 -12.63
N THR A 138 -15.65 11.72 -11.37
CA THR A 138 -17.00 11.36 -10.88
C THR A 138 -17.79 12.59 -10.42
N GLY A 139 -17.26 13.78 -10.73
CA GLY A 139 -17.90 15.08 -10.50
C GLY A 139 -18.87 15.45 -11.62
N LEU A 140 -19.27 16.72 -11.61
CA LEU A 140 -20.24 17.28 -12.55
C LEU A 140 -19.62 18.17 -13.62
N VAL A 141 -18.36 18.55 -13.46
CA VAL A 141 -17.64 19.47 -14.35
C VAL A 141 -16.43 18.79 -14.98
N THR A 142 -16.14 19.17 -16.22
CA THR A 142 -14.92 18.79 -16.93
C THR A 142 -13.70 19.38 -16.22
N TRP A 143 -12.64 18.60 -16.09
CA TRP A 143 -11.36 19.10 -15.62
C TRP A 143 -10.59 19.63 -16.82
N ASP A 144 -10.43 20.94 -16.90
CA ASP A 144 -9.66 21.60 -17.96
C ASP A 144 -8.16 21.37 -17.71
N LYS A 145 -7.44 20.92 -18.74
CA LYS A 145 -6.03 20.53 -18.61
C LYS A 145 -5.08 21.70 -18.31
N ASP A 146 -5.47 22.92 -18.66
CA ASP A 146 -4.66 24.11 -18.49
C ASP A 146 -4.87 24.71 -17.08
N GLU A 147 -6.07 24.60 -16.53
CA GLU A 147 -6.43 25.08 -15.18
C GLU A 147 -6.14 24.07 -14.06
N TYR A 148 -6.42 22.78 -14.29
CA TYR A 148 -6.25 21.72 -13.30
C TYR A 148 -4.81 21.20 -13.32
N TYR A 149 -4.34 20.74 -12.16
CA TYR A 149 -3.00 20.14 -12.05
C TYR A 149 -2.88 19.24 -10.83
N VAL A 150 -1.88 18.38 -10.86
CA VAL A 150 -1.50 17.52 -9.75
C VAL A 150 -0.37 18.19 -8.98
N THR A 151 -0.46 18.18 -7.65
CA THR A 151 0.58 18.69 -6.77
C THR A 151 0.98 17.67 -5.72
N TRP A 152 2.26 17.68 -5.33
CA TRP A 152 2.70 17.01 -4.10
C TRP A 152 2.09 17.73 -2.89
N ILE A 153 1.76 16.96 -1.85
CA ILE A 153 1.18 17.47 -0.61
C ILE A 153 2.22 17.31 0.49
N GLU A 154 2.74 18.43 0.97
CA GLU A 154 3.64 18.45 2.12
C GLU A 154 2.84 18.57 3.41
N ASP A 155 2.79 17.49 4.19
CA ASP A 155 2.29 17.45 5.56
C ASP A 155 3.04 16.42 6.43
N GLU A 156 2.69 16.33 7.71
CA GLU A 156 3.34 15.42 8.68
C GLU A 156 3.37 13.95 8.22
N SER A 157 2.38 13.51 7.43
CA SER A 157 2.33 12.11 6.95
C SER A 157 3.33 11.82 5.82
N THR A 158 3.94 12.87 5.26
CA THR A 158 4.83 12.81 4.10
C THR A 158 6.30 13.09 4.44
N GLU A 159 6.66 13.13 5.72
CA GLU A 159 8.05 13.33 6.16
C GLU A 159 9.01 12.33 5.47
N ASP A 160 10.10 12.86 4.91
CA ASP A 160 11.12 12.10 4.16
C ASP A 160 10.58 11.22 3.00
N SER A 161 9.44 11.60 2.41
CA SER A 161 8.79 10.89 1.29
C SER A 161 8.73 11.69 -0.01
N ASP A 162 9.43 12.82 -0.04
CA ASP A 162 9.66 13.59 -1.27
C ASP A 162 10.67 12.86 -2.16
N TRP A 163 10.15 11.90 -2.92
CA TRP A 163 10.95 11.07 -3.83
C TRP A 163 10.77 11.49 -5.29
N SER A 164 9.97 12.52 -5.59
CA SER A 164 9.75 12.97 -6.96
C SER A 164 10.61 14.19 -7.27
N PRO A 165 11.26 14.27 -8.44
CA PRO A 165 12.04 15.44 -8.83
C PRO A 165 11.20 16.68 -9.13
N LYS A 166 9.86 16.54 -9.25
CA LYS A 166 8.93 17.64 -9.55
C LYS A 166 7.73 17.53 -8.62
N HIS A 167 7.14 18.67 -8.25
CA HIS A 167 5.95 18.70 -7.40
C HIS A 167 4.69 19.17 -8.12
N LEU A 168 4.76 19.42 -9.42
CA LEU A 168 3.61 19.87 -10.21
C LEU A 168 3.59 19.15 -11.55
N TYR A 169 2.45 18.54 -11.86
CA TYR A 169 2.19 17.84 -13.12
C TYR A 169 0.89 18.35 -13.73
N LYS A 170 0.92 18.70 -15.03
CA LYS A 170 -0.25 19.12 -15.79
C LYS A 170 -0.93 17.90 -16.43
N PHE A 171 -2.23 18.00 -16.67
CA PHE A 171 -2.97 16.99 -17.41
C PHE A 171 -2.55 17.04 -18.89
N SER A 172 -2.56 15.89 -19.55
CA SER A 172 -2.30 15.80 -20.99
C SER A 172 -3.50 16.26 -21.83
N GLU A 173 -4.70 16.14 -21.28
CA GLU A 173 -5.98 16.39 -21.95
C GLU A 173 -7.07 16.74 -20.93
N ASP A 174 -8.17 17.29 -21.43
CA ASP A 174 -9.35 17.59 -20.61
C ASP A 174 -10.02 16.28 -20.20
N VAL A 175 -10.66 16.26 -19.02
CA VAL A 175 -11.29 15.04 -18.47
C VAL A 175 -12.76 15.31 -18.20
N ASP A 176 -13.62 14.85 -19.11
CA ASP A 176 -15.07 15.03 -18.98
C ASP A 176 -15.64 14.17 -17.82
N PRO A 177 -16.83 14.52 -17.30
CA PRO A 177 -17.52 13.68 -16.32
C PRO A 177 -17.65 12.23 -16.78
N TYR A 178 -17.28 11.31 -15.88
CA TYR A 178 -17.21 9.86 -16.07
C TYR A 178 -16.06 9.33 -16.95
N GLU A 179 -15.21 10.20 -17.49
CA GLU A 179 -13.98 9.80 -18.18
C GLU A 179 -12.84 9.52 -17.20
N THR A 180 -11.79 8.89 -17.72
CA THR A 180 -10.58 8.52 -16.98
C THR A 180 -9.34 9.14 -17.59
N VAL A 181 -8.38 9.49 -16.75
CA VAL A 181 -7.05 9.95 -17.15
C VAL A 181 -5.98 9.20 -16.38
N ASP A 182 -4.83 8.96 -17.01
CA ASP A 182 -3.66 8.42 -16.34
C ASP A 182 -2.76 9.56 -15.87
N ILE A 183 -2.57 9.66 -14.56
CA ILE A 183 -1.64 10.59 -13.92
C ILE A 183 -0.32 9.86 -13.72
N THR A 184 0.75 10.38 -14.32
CA THR A 184 2.10 9.81 -14.20
C THR A 184 3.01 10.73 -13.40
N ILE A 185 3.64 10.18 -12.36
CA ILE A 185 4.61 10.87 -11.50
C ILE A 185 5.92 10.10 -11.53
N ASP A 186 7.01 10.80 -11.82
CA ASP A 186 8.37 10.24 -11.76
C ASP A 186 8.79 10.07 -10.29
N PHE A 187 9.26 8.88 -9.91
CA PHE A 187 9.83 8.62 -8.58
C PHE A 187 11.30 8.21 -8.66
N GLN A 188 12.08 8.70 -7.71
CA GLN A 188 13.49 8.38 -7.49
C GLN A 188 13.66 7.93 -6.04
N MET A 189 13.74 6.62 -5.83
CA MET A 189 13.89 6.06 -4.49
C MET A 189 15.25 6.45 -3.88
N PRO A 190 15.31 6.71 -2.56
CA PRO A 190 16.56 6.95 -1.88
C PRO A 190 17.57 5.81 -2.08
N THR A 191 18.86 6.14 -2.11
CA THR A 191 19.93 5.15 -2.22
C THR A 191 20.24 4.44 -0.90
N HIS A 192 19.80 5.00 0.23
CA HIS A 192 19.95 4.40 1.55
C HIS A 192 18.64 3.73 1.97
N PRO A 193 18.70 2.47 2.46
CA PRO A 193 17.49 1.74 2.83
C PRO A 193 16.83 2.32 4.08
N PHE A 194 15.51 2.19 4.16
CA PHE A 194 14.70 2.48 5.34
C PHE A 194 13.74 1.31 5.62
N SER A 195 13.38 1.13 6.89
CA SER A 195 12.59 -0.01 7.37
C SER A 195 11.17 0.32 7.83
N LYS A 196 10.79 1.61 7.80
CA LYS A 196 9.46 2.08 8.19
C LYS A 196 8.68 2.55 6.98
N MET A 197 7.37 2.35 7.01
CA MET A 197 6.48 2.83 5.95
C MET A 197 6.57 4.35 5.82
N LYS A 198 6.65 4.82 4.59
CA LYS A 198 6.63 6.23 4.20
C LYS A 198 5.63 6.40 3.06
N VAL A 199 4.93 7.52 3.02
CA VAL A 199 3.84 7.76 2.07
C VAL A 199 4.09 9.05 1.32
N SER A 200 4.23 8.96 0.00
CA SER A 200 4.26 10.15 -0.86
C SER A 200 2.83 10.50 -1.26
N GLN A 201 2.30 11.61 -0.75
CA GLN A 201 0.92 12.02 -0.98
C GLN A 201 0.79 13.11 -2.04
N TRP A 202 -0.23 12.97 -2.89
CA TRP A 202 -0.49 13.82 -4.03
C TRP A 202 -1.96 14.22 -4.07
N GLY A 203 -2.26 15.30 -4.78
CA GLY A 203 -3.64 15.67 -5.02
C GLY A 203 -3.86 16.47 -6.28
N ILE A 204 -5.10 16.41 -6.78
CA ILE A 204 -5.56 17.21 -7.91
C ILE A 204 -6.13 18.52 -7.37
N VAL A 205 -5.60 19.62 -7.88
CA VAL A 205 -6.02 21.00 -7.62
C VAL A 205 -6.99 21.44 -8.73
N ASN A 206 -8.12 22.01 -8.34
CA ASN A 206 -9.09 22.58 -9.27
C ASN A 206 -8.75 24.03 -9.67
N ASP A 207 -9.59 24.59 -10.53
CA ASP A 207 -9.62 26.00 -10.96
C ASP A 207 -9.71 27.02 -9.79
N ASN A 208 -10.27 26.61 -8.65
CA ASN A 208 -10.39 27.42 -7.45
C ASN A 208 -9.15 27.35 -6.52
N GLY A 209 -8.18 26.49 -6.85
CA GLY A 209 -6.99 26.26 -6.04
C GLY A 209 -7.17 25.25 -4.91
N ASP A 210 -8.30 24.56 -4.84
CA ASP A 210 -8.61 23.56 -3.83
C ASP A 210 -8.18 22.15 -4.26
N ILE A 211 -7.58 21.40 -3.34
CA ILE A 211 -7.30 19.97 -3.53
C ILE A 211 -8.60 19.19 -3.27
N PHE A 212 -9.19 18.62 -4.33
CA PHE A 212 -10.45 17.87 -4.24
C PHE A 212 -10.27 16.35 -4.35
N CYS A 213 -9.13 15.90 -4.87
CA CYS A 213 -8.80 14.50 -5.04
C CYS A 213 -7.44 14.24 -4.41
N ARG A 214 -7.33 13.24 -3.52
CA ARG A 214 -6.07 12.84 -2.90
C ARG A 214 -5.77 11.38 -3.22
N PHE A 215 -4.52 11.10 -3.52
CA PHE A 215 -3.99 9.76 -3.77
C PHE A 215 -2.53 9.70 -3.31
N TYR A 216 -1.95 8.51 -3.27
CA TYR A 216 -0.62 8.33 -2.69
C TYR A 216 0.09 7.11 -3.25
N LEU A 217 1.41 7.07 -3.01
CA LEU A 217 2.23 5.87 -3.07
C LEU A 217 2.72 5.54 -1.67
N ALA A 218 2.37 4.37 -1.13
CA ALA A 218 2.90 3.90 0.15
C ALA A 218 4.05 2.91 -0.09
N VAL A 219 5.24 3.29 0.38
CA VAL A 219 6.43 2.42 0.37
C VAL A 219 6.64 1.87 1.76
N THR A 220 6.43 0.57 1.94
CA THR A 220 6.45 -0.07 3.27
C THR A 220 7.86 -0.15 3.85
N TYR A 221 8.85 -0.41 3.00
CA TYR A 221 10.28 -0.36 3.30
C TYR A 221 11.06 -0.33 1.98
N THR A 222 12.37 -0.08 2.04
CA THR A 222 13.26 -0.24 0.89
C THR A 222 14.30 -1.32 1.11
N TYR A 223 14.67 -2.02 0.04
CA TYR A 223 15.69 -3.08 0.05
C TYR A 223 16.85 -2.74 -0.89
N PRO A 224 18.07 -3.17 -0.58
CA PRO A 224 19.25 -2.81 -1.36
C PRO A 224 19.18 -3.38 -2.78
N SER A 225 19.74 -2.64 -3.73
CA SER A 225 19.98 -3.17 -5.08
C SER A 225 20.94 -4.37 -5.02
N PRO A 226 20.77 -5.39 -5.88
CA PRO A 226 21.69 -6.52 -5.94
C PRO A 226 23.13 -6.03 -6.17
N THR A 227 24.05 -6.39 -5.28
CA THR A 227 25.48 -6.17 -5.52
C THR A 227 25.89 -7.02 -6.72
N LYS A 228 26.64 -6.45 -7.66
CA LYS A 228 27.24 -7.24 -8.75
C LYS A 228 28.00 -8.43 -8.14
N THR A 229 27.76 -9.63 -8.64
CA THR A 229 28.62 -10.78 -8.34
C THR A 229 30.05 -10.39 -8.67
N PRO A 230 31.04 -10.63 -7.79
CA PRO A 230 32.44 -10.40 -8.12
C PRO A 230 32.77 -11.15 -9.41
N ASP A 231 33.38 -10.46 -10.37
CA ASP A 231 34.02 -11.14 -11.49
C ASP A 231 35.19 -11.95 -10.91
N ASP A 232 35.18 -13.27 -11.09
CA ASP A 232 36.31 -14.13 -10.72
C ASP A 232 37.47 -13.82 -11.68
N ASP A 233 38.32 -12.85 -11.33
CA ASP A 233 39.61 -12.56 -11.98
C ASP A 233 40.70 -13.59 -11.61
#